data_AF-A0A1E8PP70-F1
#
_entry.id   AF-A0A1E8PP70-F1
#
_cell.length_a   1.000
_cell.length_b   1.000
_cell.length_c   1.000
_cell.angle_alpha   90.00
_cell.angle_beta   90.00
_cell.angle_gamma   90.00
#
_symmetry.space_group_name_H-M   'P 1'
#
loop_
_entity.id
_entity.type
_entity.pdbx_description
1 polymer ?
#
loop_
_entity_poly.entity_id
_entity_poly.type
_entity_poly.pdbx_seq_one_letter_code
_entity_poly.pdbx_strand_id
1 'polypeptide(L)'
;MAGNVSAYSDARLKKNWTNMPIDFVERWAKVRAGTYERIDSGEVQVGLAAQDVQEIMPNATPLMADGYLALSYGSAAAVATVELAKEVVELRKLVKLLMEKVGAV
;
A
#
# COMPACT_ATOMS: atom_id res chain seq x y z
N MET A 1 -5.69 -19.64 19.76
CA MET A 1 -6.80 -19.59 18.78
C MET A 1 -6.34 -18.75 17.59
N ALA A 2 -5.91 -19.39 16.51
CA ALA A 2 -5.63 -18.69 15.26
C ALA A 2 -6.98 -18.52 14.54
N GLY A 3 -7.66 -17.41 14.84
CA GLY A 3 -8.92 -17.06 14.20
C GLY A 3 -8.67 -16.53 12.80
N ASN A 4 -9.46 -16.95 11.83
CA ASN A 4 -9.58 -16.21 10.58
C ASN A 4 -9.90 -14.75 10.93
N VAL A 5 -9.02 -13.82 10.58
CA VAL A 5 -9.22 -12.38 10.78
C VAL A 5 -10.21 -11.90 9.70
N SER A 6 -11.49 -12.19 9.91
CA SER A 6 -12.58 -11.69 9.08
C SER A 6 -13.00 -10.31 9.59
N ALA A 7 -12.87 -9.27 8.76
CA ALA A 7 -13.31 -7.91 9.08
C ALA A 7 -14.65 -7.59 8.38
N TYR A 8 -15.52 -6.83 9.06
CA TYR A 8 -16.77 -6.31 8.48
C TYR A 8 -16.45 -5.23 7.43
N SER A 9 -16.39 -5.60 6.15
CA SER A 9 -15.93 -4.74 5.04
C SER A 9 -17.01 -4.43 3.99
N ASP A 10 -18.28 -4.71 4.27
CA ASP A 10 -19.42 -4.51 3.37
C ASP A 10 -19.49 -3.06 2.85
N ALA A 11 -19.67 -2.89 1.54
CA ALA A 11 -19.70 -1.58 0.90
C ALA A 11 -20.86 -0.69 1.39
N ARG A 12 -21.96 -1.28 1.88
CA ARG A 12 -23.12 -0.53 2.41
C ARG A 12 -22.81 0.18 3.73
N LEU A 13 -21.73 -0.22 4.40
CA LEU A 13 -21.23 0.43 5.62
C LEU A 13 -20.21 1.55 5.32
N LYS A 14 -19.97 1.86 4.04
CA LYS A 14 -18.94 2.79 3.58
C LYS A 14 -19.56 3.87 2.69
N LYS A 15 -19.07 5.10 2.83
CA LYS A 15 -19.50 6.27 2.04
C LYS A 15 -18.29 7.13 1.70
N ASN A 16 -18.45 8.07 0.77
CA ASN A 16 -17.43 9.06 0.41
C ASN A 16 -16.11 8.43 -0.07
N TRP A 17 -16.20 7.45 -0.96
CA TRP A 17 -15.02 6.84 -1.58
C TRP A 17 -14.23 7.90 -2.34
N THR A 18 -12.94 7.95 -2.06
CA THR A 18 -11.97 8.77 -2.80
C THR A 18 -10.97 7.85 -3.45
N ASN A 19 -10.55 8.21 -4.66
CA ASN A 19 -9.49 7.47 -5.34
C ASN A 19 -8.14 7.78 -4.68
N MET A 20 -7.21 6.83 -4.77
CA MET A 20 -5.82 7.11 -4.46
C MET A 20 -5.24 8.14 -5.44
N PRO A 21 -4.19 8.88 -5.06
CA PRO A 21 -3.48 9.79 -5.96
C PRO A 21 -3.05 9.08 -7.26
N ILE A 22 -3.05 9.80 -8.37
CA ILE A 22 -2.66 9.23 -9.68
C ILE A 22 -1.21 8.70 -9.67
N ASP A 23 -0.34 9.34 -8.89
CA ASP A 23 1.07 8.99 -8.69
C ASP A 23 1.29 8.03 -7.52
N PHE A 24 0.23 7.37 -7.04
CA PHE A 24 0.29 6.48 -5.87
C PHE A 24 1.38 5.42 -6.02
N VAL A 25 1.43 4.69 -7.13
CA VAL A 25 2.40 3.60 -7.33
C VAL A 25 3.84 4.14 -7.36
N GLU A 26 4.06 5.29 -7.98
CA GLU A 26 5.38 5.95 -8.02
C GLU A 26 5.85 6.38 -6.63
N ARG A 27 4.94 6.93 -5.82
CA ARG A 27 5.23 7.31 -4.44
C ARG A 27 5.41 6.09 -3.54
N TRP A 28 4.56 5.07 -3.72
CA TRP A 28 4.62 3.82 -2.98
C TRP A 28 5.94 3.08 -3.21
N ALA A 29 6.47 3.11 -4.43
CA ALA A 29 7.77 2.53 -4.76
C ALA A 29 8.96 3.17 -4.02
N LYS A 30 8.78 4.35 -3.39
CA LYS A 30 9.80 5.06 -2.61
C LYS A 30 9.68 4.83 -1.11
N VAL A 31 8.63 4.15 -0.64
CA VAL A 31 8.46 3.83 0.79
C VAL A 31 9.62 2.97 1.24
N ARG A 32 10.29 3.36 2.33
CA ARG A 32 11.32 2.52 2.95
C ARG A 32 10.71 1.20 3.41
N ALA A 33 11.22 0.12 2.84
CA ALA A 33 10.83 -1.25 3.13
C ALA A 33 12.09 -2.10 3.32
N GLY A 34 12.09 -2.98 4.32
CA GLY A 34 13.21 -3.90 4.53
C GLY A 34 13.31 -4.43 5.94
N THR A 35 14.45 -5.05 6.22
CA THR A 35 14.83 -5.53 7.54
C THR A 35 15.57 -4.43 8.30
N TYR A 36 15.19 -4.18 9.54
CA TYR A 36 15.78 -3.16 10.41
C TYR A 36 15.91 -3.67 11.84
N GLU A 37 16.85 -3.08 12.58
CA GLU A 37 16.99 -3.28 14.02
C GLU A 37 16.24 -2.17 14.77
N ARG A 38 15.49 -2.56 15.79
CA ARG A 38 14.81 -1.63 16.68
C ARG A 38 15.76 -1.03 17.70
N ILE A 39 15.79 0.29 17.82
CA ILE A 39 16.67 0.98 18.79
C ILE A 39 16.22 0.80 20.25
N ASP A 40 14.94 0.51 20.49
CA ASP A 40 14.35 0.39 21.82
C ASP A 40 14.42 -1.05 22.38
N SER A 41 14.37 -2.06 21.51
CA SER A 41 14.42 -3.48 21.91
C SER A 41 15.64 -4.27 21.42
N GLY A 42 16.38 -3.77 20.42
CA GLY A 42 17.45 -4.51 19.72
C GLY A 42 16.95 -5.62 18.80
N GLU A 43 15.62 -5.78 18.64
CA GLU A 43 15.07 -6.83 17.79
C GLU A 43 15.23 -6.49 16.30
N VAL A 44 15.54 -7.52 15.51
CA VAL A 44 15.55 -7.43 14.05
C VAL A 44 14.17 -7.79 13.50
N GLN A 45 13.56 -6.86 12.77
CA GLN A 45 12.21 -6.99 12.22
C GLN A 45 12.18 -6.62 10.74
N VAL A 46 11.13 -7.01 10.02
CA VAL A 46 10.88 -6.60 8.64
C VAL A 46 9.62 -5.74 8.59
N GLY A 47 9.63 -4.66 7.82
CA GLY A 47 8.47 -3.79 7.75
C GLY A 47 8.67 -2.56 6.87
N LEU A 48 7.80 -1.58 7.09
CA LEU A 48 7.77 -0.30 6.40
C LEU A 48 7.99 0.85 7.40
N ALA A 49 8.56 1.96 6.94
CA ALA A 49 8.55 3.19 7.73
C ALA A 49 7.14 3.82 7.74
N ALA A 50 6.53 3.96 8.93
CA ALA A 50 5.18 4.50 9.06
C ALA A 50 5.06 5.95 8.56
N GLN A 51 6.12 6.75 8.68
CA GLN A 51 6.16 8.14 8.20
C GLN A 51 6.03 8.21 6.68
N ASP A 52 6.77 7.39 5.94
CA ASP A 52 6.71 7.35 4.48
C ASP A 52 5.32 6.91 4.01
N VAL A 53 4.70 5.95 4.71
CA VAL A 53 3.33 5.52 4.43
C VAL A 53 2.33 6.63 4.75
N GLN A 54 2.53 7.41 5.83
CA GLN A 54 1.62 8.48 6.24
C GLN A 54 1.48 9.56 5.17
N GLU A 55 2.55 9.90 4.46
CA GLU A 55 2.50 10.88 3.38
C GLU A 55 1.57 10.48 2.24
N ILE A 56 1.34 9.18 2.06
CA ILE A 56 0.59 8.60 0.93
C ILE A 56 -0.81 8.13 1.39
N MET A 57 -0.87 7.48 2.55
CA MET A 57 -2.07 6.87 3.14
C MET A 57 -2.17 7.25 4.62
N PRO A 58 -2.47 8.53 4.96
CA PRO A 58 -2.47 9.00 6.34
C PRO A 58 -3.44 8.23 7.25
N ASN A 59 -4.57 7.77 6.68
CA ASN A 59 -5.57 6.98 7.41
C ASN A 59 -5.13 5.53 7.72
N ALA A 60 -4.02 5.06 7.13
CA ALA A 60 -3.42 3.77 7.48
C ALA A 60 -2.41 3.87 8.62
N THR A 61 -2.07 5.09 9.06
CA THR A 61 -1.01 5.35 10.04
C THR A 61 -1.50 6.21 11.20
N PRO A 62 -2.33 5.66 12.11
CA PRO A 62 -2.88 6.45 13.21
C PRO A 62 -1.77 6.85 14.21
N LEU A 63 -1.88 8.08 14.72
CA LEU A 63 -1.05 8.55 15.84
C LEU A 63 -1.55 7.90 17.13
N MET A 64 -0.62 7.27 17.85
CA MET A 64 -0.88 6.59 19.11
C MET A 64 -0.74 7.57 20.28
N ALA A 65 -1.26 7.18 21.45
CA ALA A 65 -1.26 8.03 22.64
C ALA A 65 0.15 8.40 23.15
N ASP A 66 1.15 7.59 22.82
CA ASP A 66 2.56 7.80 23.15
C ASP A 66 3.31 8.71 22.15
N GLY A 67 2.62 9.21 21.13
CA GLY A 67 3.18 10.09 20.11
C GLY A 67 3.84 9.37 18.92
N TYR A 68 3.87 8.03 18.91
CA TYR A 68 4.36 7.27 17.76
C TYR A 68 3.25 6.94 16.76
N LEU A 69 3.63 6.76 15.50
CA LEU A 69 2.70 6.27 14.47
C LEU A 69 2.61 4.74 14.53
N ALA A 70 1.40 4.21 14.54
CA ALA A 70 1.16 2.81 14.21
C ALA A 70 0.94 2.65 12.69
N LEU A 71 1.01 1.42 12.18
CA LEU A 71 0.73 1.12 10.79
C LEU A 71 -0.28 -0.04 10.68
N SER A 72 -1.39 0.22 10.00
CA SER A 72 -2.35 -0.81 9.59
C SER A 72 -1.82 -1.56 8.36
N TYR A 73 -0.91 -2.51 8.60
CA TYR A 73 -0.25 -3.28 7.55
C TYR A 73 -1.24 -3.96 6.58
N GLY A 74 -2.30 -4.59 7.11
CA GLY A 74 -3.30 -5.27 6.28
C GLY A 74 -4.04 -4.33 5.34
N SER A 75 -4.48 -3.17 5.84
CA SER A 75 -5.16 -2.17 5.02
C SER A 75 -4.23 -1.54 3.99
N ALA A 76 -3.02 -1.14 4.40
CA ALA A 76 -2.04 -0.54 3.51
C ALA A 76 -1.63 -1.51 2.37
N ALA A 77 -1.34 -2.77 2.73
CA ALA A 77 -0.99 -3.80 1.74
C ALA A 77 -2.15 -4.10 0.78
N ALA A 78 -3.39 -4.18 1.27
CA ALA A 78 -4.56 -4.44 0.42
C ALA A 78 -4.79 -3.31 -0.60
N VAL A 79 -4.74 -2.04 -0.16
CA VAL A 79 -4.87 -0.88 -1.06
C VAL A 79 -3.72 -0.85 -2.06
N ALA A 80 -2.46 -0.99 -1.60
CA ALA A 80 -1.31 -1.00 -2.48
C ALA A 80 -1.37 -2.10 -3.53
N THR A 81 -1.84 -3.30 -3.17
CA THR A 81 -2.03 -4.42 -4.11
C THR A 81 -3.03 -4.09 -5.20
N VAL A 82 -4.15 -3.44 -4.85
CA VAL A 82 -5.18 -3.03 -5.83
C VAL A 82 -4.64 -1.97 -6.78
N GLU A 83 -3.95 -0.95 -6.28
CA GLU A 83 -3.37 0.10 -7.14
C GLU A 83 -2.26 -0.45 -8.04
N LEU A 84 -1.40 -1.33 -7.53
CA LEU A 84 -0.40 -2.04 -8.34
C LEU A 84 -1.05 -2.90 -9.43
N ALA A 85 -2.17 -3.57 -9.13
CA ALA A 85 -2.90 -4.35 -10.13
C ALA A 85 -3.47 -3.47 -11.25
N LYS A 86 -3.98 -2.27 -10.92
CA LYS A 86 -4.44 -1.30 -11.93
C LYS A 86 -3.29 -0.86 -12.83
N GLU A 87 -2.14 -0.53 -12.25
CA GLU A 87 -0.94 -0.14 -13.00
C GLU A 87 -0.47 -1.27 -13.94
N VAL A 88 -0.43 -2.51 -13.45
CA VAL A 88 -0.08 -3.68 -14.28
C VAL A 88 -1.05 -3.88 -15.44
N VAL A 89 -2.36 -3.70 -15.22
CA VAL A 89 -3.36 -3.81 -16.29
C VAL A 89 -3.15 -2.71 -17.34
N GLU A 90 -2.84 -1.48 -16.92
CA GLU A 90 -2.58 -0.39 -17.85
C GLU A 90 -1.29 -0.57 -18.64
N LEU A 91 -0.20 -0.97 -17.96
CA LEU A 91 1.07 -1.31 -18.60
C LEU A 91 0.89 -2.41 -19.65
N ARG A 92 0.09 -3.44 -19.39
CA ARG A 92 -0.21 -4.50 -20.37
C ARG A 92 -0.91 -3.96 -21.62
N LYS A 93 -1.83 -3.00 -21.48
CA LYS A 93 -2.47 -2.34 -22.64
C LYS A 93 -1.45 -1.53 -23.44
N LEU A 94 -0.62 -0.74 -22.76
CA LEU A 94 0.42 0.06 -23.40
C LEU A 94 1.43 -0.81 -24.16
N VAL A 95 1.88 -1.91 -23.54
CA VAL A 95 2.76 -2.88 -24.20
C VAL A 95 2.10 -3.45 -25.46
N LYS A 96 0.84 -3.87 -25.39
CA LYS A 96 0.12 -4.37 -26.58
C LYS A 96 0.06 -3.33 -27.71
N LEU A 97 -0.31 -2.08 -27.38
CA LEU A 97 -0.38 -0.98 -28.35
C LEU A 97 0.99 -0.69 -28.98
N LEU A 98 2.07 -0.77 -28.20
CA LEU A 98 3.43 -0.59 -28.70
C LEU A 98 3.83 -1.74 -29.62
N MET A 99 3.53 -2.99 -29.24
CA MET A 99 3.82 -4.16 -30.05
C MET A 99 3.11 -4.12 -31.41
N GLU A 100 1.85 -3.70 -31.46
CA GLU A 100 1.09 -3.48 -32.70
C GLU A 100 1.74 -2.38 -33.57
N LYS A 101 2.23 -1.29 -32.97
CA LYS A 101 2.90 -0.20 -33.69
C LYS A 101 4.25 -0.59 -34.28
N VAL A 102 4.99 -1.47 -33.62
CA VAL A 102 6.33 -1.89 -34.08
C VAL A 102 6.29 -3.15 -34.95
N GLY A 103 5.10 -3.67 -35.27
CA GLY A 103 4.95 -4.88 -36.08
C GLY A 103 5.48 -6.15 -35.41
N ALA A 104 5.54 -6.17 -34.07
CA ALA A 104 5.99 -7.32 -33.27
C ALA A 104 4.85 -8.27 -32.88
N VAL A 105 3.63 -8.02 -33.38
CA VAL A 105 2.43 -8.88 -33.30
C VAL A 105 1.75 -8.87 -34.66
#